data_AF-A0A9D8SIR8-F1
#
_entry.id   AF-A0A9D8SIR8-F1
#
_cell.length_a   1.000
_cell.length_b   1.000
_cell.length_c   1.000
_cell.angle_alpha   90.00
_cell.angle_beta   90.00
_cell.angle_gamma   90.00
#
_symmetry.space_group_name_H-M   'P 1'
#
loop_
_entity.id
_entity.type
_entity.pdbx_description
1 polymer ?
#
loop_
_entity_poly.entity_id
_entity_poly.type
_entity_poly.pdbx_seq_one_letter_code
_entity_poly.pdbx_strand_id
1 'polypeptide(L)' 'PKGIIECLNLRQPIYRATAAGGHFGRDGFPWEKTDKAEALKAAVNE' A
#
# COMPACT_ATOMS: atom_id res chain seq x y z
N PRO A 1 -6.84 -13.12 -4.70
CA PRO A 1 -6.04 -12.24 -5.59
C PRO A 1 -6.64 -10.84 -5.84
N LYS A 2 -7.90 -10.76 -6.25
CA LYS A 2 -8.57 -9.51 -6.66
C LYS A 2 -8.53 -8.37 -5.63
N GLY A 3 -8.85 -8.66 -4.36
CA GLY A 3 -8.94 -7.63 -3.32
C GLY A 3 -7.64 -6.83 -3.10
N ILE A 4 -6.47 -7.49 -3.08
CA ILE A 4 -5.19 -6.80 -2.93
C ILE A 4 -4.89 -5.91 -4.16
N ILE A 5 -5.18 -6.42 -5.36
CA ILE A 5 -4.97 -5.68 -6.62
C ILE A 5 -5.81 -4.40 -6.62
N GLU A 6 -7.07 -4.48 -6.16
CA GLU A 6 -7.99 -3.34 -6.11
C GLU A 6 -7.61 -2.37 -4.98
N CYS A 7 -7.37 -2.87 -3.76
CA CYS A 7 -6.99 -2.03 -2.63
C CYS A 7 -5.71 -1.23 -2.87
N LEU A 8 -4.72 -1.83 -3.53
CA LEU A 8 -3.42 -1.19 -3.79
C LEU A 8 -3.29 -0.66 -5.23
N ASN A 9 -4.34 -0.76 -6.05
CA ASN A 9 -4.34 -0.34 -7.44
C ASN A 9 -3.12 -0.82 -8.26
N LEU A 10 -2.84 -2.13 -8.22
CA LEU A 10 -1.56 -2.69 -8.70
C LEU A 10 -1.44 -2.81 -10.23
N ARG A 11 -2.51 -2.57 -11.00
CA ARG A 11 -2.49 -2.66 -12.48
C ARG A 11 -1.98 -1.37 -13.11
N GLN A 12 -0.78 -0.96 -12.70
CA GLN A 12 -0.13 0.29 -13.12
C GLN A 12 1.37 0.07 -13.37
N PRO A 13 2.02 0.88 -14.22
CA PRO A 13 3.45 0.76 -14.52
C PRO A 13 4.34 1.34 -13.41
N ILE A 14 4.22 0.86 -12.17
CA ILE A 14 4.94 1.36 -10.99
C ILE A 14 6.19 0.55 -10.62
N TYR A 15 6.38 -0.62 -11.22
CA TYR A 15 7.38 -1.61 -10.78
C TYR A 15 8.83 -1.28 -11.15
N ARG A 16 9.08 -0.39 -12.12
CA ARG A 16 10.45 -0.01 -12.50
C ARG A 16 11.20 0.63 -11.33
N ALA A 17 10.51 1.42 -10.50
CA ALA A 17 11.10 2.11 -9.37
C ALA A 17 11.47 1.18 -8.20
N THR A 18 10.91 -0.03 -8.14
CA THR A 18 11.20 -1.02 -7.10
C THR A 18 12.45 -1.86 -7.40
N ALA A 19 12.99 -1.80 -8.63
CA ALA A 19 14.13 -2.63 -9.05
C ALA A 19 15.46 -2.27 -8.37
N ALA A 20 15.54 -1.09 -7.75
CA ALA A 20 16.71 -0.62 -7.01
C ALA A 20 16.27 0.21 -5.79
N GLY A 21 17.08 0.21 -4.73
CA GLY A 21 16.77 0.93 -3.49
C GLY A 21 15.73 0.27 -2.60
N GLY A 22 15.38 -1.00 -2.85
CA GLY A 22 14.41 -1.76 -2.06
C GLY A 22 12.95 -1.46 -2.40
N HIS A 23 12.08 -2.40 -2.00
CA HIS A 23 10.63 -2.36 -2.26
C HIS A 23 9.84 -1.57 -1.19
N PHE A 24 10.41 -1.39 0.00
CA PHE A 24 9.74 -0.84 1.17
C PHE A 24 10.48 0.35 1.78
N GLY A 25 9.81 1.11 2.65
CA GLY A 25 10.40 2.22 3.40
C GLY A 25 10.67 3.46 2.54
N ARG A 26 9.91 3.62 1.46
CA ARG A 26 10.06 4.68 0.47
C ARG A 26 8.70 5.22 0.06
N ASP A 27 8.57 6.54 0.02
CA ASP A 27 7.32 7.16 -0.42
C ASP A 27 7.01 6.86 -1.90
N GLY A 28 5.72 6.97 -2.25
CA GLY A 28 5.25 6.85 -3.64
C GLY A 28 4.73 5.47 -4.04
N PHE A 29 4.78 4.47 -3.15
CA PHE A 29 4.19 3.16 -3.39
C PHE A 29 2.84 2.99 -2.67
N PRO A 30 1.85 2.31 -3.28
CA PRO A 30 0.52 2.18 -2.69
C PRO A 30 0.51 1.37 -1.38
N TRP A 31 1.45 0.44 -1.21
CA TRP A 31 1.57 -0.37 0.02
C TRP A 31 2.25 0.37 1.19
N GLU A 32 2.85 1.53 0.94
CA GLU A 32 3.47 2.37 1.99
C GLU A 32 2.47 3.35 2.61
N LYS A 33 1.26 3.45 2.05
CA LYS A 33 0.21 4.32 2.59
C LYS A 33 -0.36 3.76 3.89
N THR A 34 -0.51 4.62 4.90
CA THR A 34 -1.07 4.31 6.22
C THR A 34 -2.51 4.81 6.37
N ASP A 35 -3.23 4.96 5.26
CA ASP A 35 -4.60 5.49 5.20
C ASP A 35 -5.65 4.66 5.96
N LYS A 36 -5.34 3.40 6.27
CA LYS A 36 -6.19 2.51 7.08
C LYS A 36 -5.96 2.62 8.60
N ALA A 37 -4.98 3.40 9.06
CA ALA A 37 -4.62 3.46 10.48
C ALA A 37 -5.79 3.89 11.38
N GLU A 38 -6.53 4.94 11.00
CA GLU A 38 -7.67 5.42 11.80
C GLU A 38 -8.83 4.42 11.83
N ALA A 39 -9.12 3.75 10.71
CA ALA A 39 -10.15 2.71 10.67
C ALA A 39 -9.81 1.53 11.59
N LEU A 40 -8.53 1.12 11.61
CA LEU A 40 -8.06 0.08 12.53
C LEU A 40 -8.15 0.51 13.98
N LYS A 41 -7.80 1.76 14.30
CA LYS A 41 -7.91 2.32 15.64
C LYS A 41 -9.37 2.37 16.11
N ALA A 42 -10.30 2.77 15.24
CA ALA A 42 -11.72 2.79 15.55
C ALA A 42 -12.27 1.39 15.86
N ALA A 43 -11.90 0.40 15.05
CA ALA A 43 -12.39 -0.98 15.18
C ALA A 43 -11.97 -1.71 16.48
N VAL A 44 -10.99 -1.16 17.22
CA VAL A 44 -10.53 -1.72 18.52
C VAL A 44 -11.22 -1.02 19.71
N ASN A 45 -11.77 0.18 19.50
CA ASN A 45 -12.43 0.97 20.55
C ASN A 45 -13.95 0.81 20.55
N GLU A 46 -14.50 0.01 19.64
CA GLU A 46 -15.91 -0.44 19.59
C GLU A 46 -16.05 -1.79 20.30
#